data_AF-A0A959CU09-F1
#
_entry.id   AF-A0A959CU09-F1
#
_cell.length_a   1.000
_cell.length_b   1.000
_cell.length_c   1.000
_cell.angle_alpha   90.00
_cell.angle_beta   90.00
_cell.angle_gamma   90.00
#
_symmetry.space_group_name_H-M   'P 1'
#
loop_
_entity.id
_entity.type
_entity.pdbx_description
1 polymer ?
#
loop_
_entity_poly.entity_id
_entity_poly.type
_entity_poly.pdbx_seq_one_letter_code
_entity_poly.pdbx_strand_id
1 'polypeptide(L)' 'FSHGKIEFLDSLNSKVLSFVRSFEGESILVVANLSKYSQAVELNLNRFKGIRPIEIFSQNKFFEVEE' A
#
# COMPACT_ATOMS: atom_id res chain seq x y z
N PHE A 1 6.15 -14.28 1.89
CA PHE A 1 6.40 -13.48 0.67
C PHE A 1 6.55 -14.29 -0.62
N SER A 2 6.78 -15.61 -0.61
CA SER A 2 6.89 -16.43 -1.83
C SER A 2 5.54 -16.82 -2.46
N HIS A 3 4.46 -16.80 -1.69
CA HIS A 3 3.10 -17.15 -2.14
C HIS A 3 2.16 -15.92 -2.10
N GLY A 4 1.01 -16.03 -2.77
CA GLY A 4 -0.03 -14.99 -2.80
C GLY A 4 -0.08 -14.19 -4.11
N LYS A 5 -1.21 -13.53 -4.33
CA LYS A 5 -1.45 -12.67 -5.50
C LYS A 5 -0.71 -11.35 -5.32
N ILE A 6 -0.16 -10.81 -6.41
CA ILE A 6 0.33 -9.44 -6.49
C ILE A 6 -0.60 -8.62 -7.38
N GLU A 7 -0.92 -7.41 -6.95
CA GLU A 7 -1.74 -6.47 -7.72
C GLU A 7 -1.13 -5.08 -7.64
N PHE A 8 -0.68 -4.55 -8.77
CA PHE A 8 -0.13 -3.21 -8.86
C PHE A 8 -1.24 -2.17 -8.74
N LEU A 9 -0.96 -1.08 -8.04
CA LEU A 9 -1.88 0.04 -7.91
C LEU A 9 -1.43 1.14 -8.88
N ASP A 10 -2.35 1.59 -9.72
CA ASP A 10 -2.08 2.73 -10.59
C ASP A 10 -1.91 3.99 -9.74
N SER A 11 -0.87 4.76 -10.07
CA SER A 11 -0.67 6.08 -9.49
C SER A 11 -0.14 7.04 -10.55
N LEU A 12 -0.47 8.33 -10.41
CA LEU A 12 0.06 9.38 -11.28
C LEU A 12 1.54 9.68 -11.01
N ASN A 13 2.12 9.13 -9.93
CA ASN A 13 3.52 9.32 -9.59
C ASN A 13 4.35 8.08 -9.92
N SER A 14 4.93 8.04 -11.12
CA SER A 14 5.79 6.95 -11.58
C SER A 14 7.09 6.76 -10.78
N LYS A 15 7.45 7.70 -9.89
CA LYS A 15 8.58 7.56 -8.97
C LYS A 15 8.23 6.76 -7.73
N VAL A 16 6.95 6.45 -7.51
CA VAL A 16 6.50 5.63 -6.39
C VAL A 16 5.93 4.33 -6.94
N LEU A 17 6.53 3.21 -6.54
CA LEU A 17 6.03 1.88 -6.83
C LEU A 17 5.09 1.44 -5.71
N SER A 18 3.86 1.08 -6.06
CA SER A 18 2.85 0.60 -5.11
C SER A 18 2.15 -0.66 -5.62
N PHE A 19 1.96 -1.61 -4.71
CA PHE A 19 1.23 -2.84 -5.00
C PHE A 19 0.71 -3.49 -3.71
N VAL A 20 -0.32 -4.32 -3.85
CA VAL A 20 -0.84 -5.16 -2.78
C VAL A 20 -0.42 -6.60 -2.98
N ARG A 21 -0.02 -7.24 -1.88
CA ARG A 21 0.14 -8.69 -1.78
C ARG A 21 -0.99 -9.26 -0.94
N SER A 22 -1.68 -10.28 -1.44
CA SER A 22 -2.73 -10.97 -0.68
C SER A 22 -2.52 -12.47 -0.63
N PHE A 23 -2.75 -13.04 0.56
CA PHE A 23 -2.63 -14.47 0.82
C PHE A 23 -3.45 -14.83 2.07
N GLU A 24 -4.28 -15.87 1.99
CA GLU A 24 -5.02 -16.43 3.14
C GLU A 24 -5.75 -15.39 4.02
N GLY A 25 -6.40 -14.41 3.39
CA GLY A 25 -7.17 -13.37 4.09
C GLY A 25 -6.34 -12.19 4.60
N GLU A 26 -5.01 -12.26 4.50
CA GLU A 26 -4.11 -11.15 4.79
C GLU A 26 -3.83 -10.32 3.53
N SER A 27 -3.67 -9.01 3.72
CA SER A 27 -3.29 -8.07 2.67
C SER A 27 -2.19 -7.14 3.17
N ILE A 28 -1.12 -7.03 2.38
CA ILE A 28 0.01 -6.13 2.63
C ILE A 28 0.07 -5.11 1.51
N LEU A 29 -0.06 -3.83 1.86
CA LEU A 29 0.23 -2.72 0.96
C LEU A 29 1.73 -2.40 1.02
N VAL A 30 2.39 -2.42 -0.13
CA VAL A 30 3.79 -1.99 -0.29
C VAL A 30 3.80 -0.66 -1.03
N VAL A 31 4.50 0.33 -0.48
CA VAL A 31 4.72 1.64 -1.11
C VAL A 31 6.21 1.98 -1.03
N ALA A 32 6.86 2.08 -2.17
CA ALA A 32 8.29 2.32 -2.27
C ALA A 32 8.58 3.55 -3.13
N ASN A 33 9.18 4.57 -2.53
CA ASN A 33 9.71 5.71 -3.26
C ASN A 33 11.04 5.32 -3.94
N LEU A 34 11.06 5.32 -5.28
CA LEU A 34 12.23 5.02 -6.10
C LEU A 34 13.10 6.27 -6.36
N SER A 35 12.63 7.45 -5.94
CA SER A 35 13.38 8.70 -6.01
C SER A 35 14.24 8.90 -4.76
N LYS A 36 15.39 9.55 -4.94
CA LYS A 36 16.22 10.05 -3.82
C LYS A 36 15.65 11.30 -3.13
N TYR A 37 14.54 11.83 -3.64
CA TYR A 37 13.85 13.01 -3.11
C TYR A 37 12.49 12.59 -2.54
N SER A 38 11.97 13.37 -1.58
CA SER A 38 10.61 13.20 -1.05
C SER A 38 9.58 13.21 -2.18
N GLN A 39 8.63 12.28 -2.14
CA GLN A 39 7.54 12.15 -3.11
C GLN A 39 6.21 12.00 -2.38
N ALA A 40 5.17 12.61 -2.94
CA ALA A 40 3.79 12.35 -2.55
C ALA A 40 3.16 11.40 -3.57
N VAL A 41 2.29 10.51 -3.11
CA VAL A 41 1.48 9.64 -3.97
C VAL A 41 0.07 9.58 -3.40
N GLU A 42 -0.91 9.56 -4.29
CA GLU A 42 -2.31 9.28 -3.98
C GLU A 42 -2.64 7.91 -4.55
N LEU A 43 -3.25 7.05 -3.74
CA LEU A 43 -3.57 5.67 -4.09
C LEU A 43 -5.06 5.44 -3.90
N ASN A 44 -5.73 4.88 -4.91
CA ASN A 44 -7.10 4.41 -4.76
C ASN A 44 -7.09 3.12 -3.95
N LEU A 45 -7.55 3.20 -2.70
CA LEU A 45 -7.62 2.08 -1.77
C LEU A 45 -9.07 1.70 -1.44
N ASN A 46 -10.05 2.08 -2.27
CA ASN A 46 -11.48 1.99 -1.93
C ASN A 46 -11.94 0.55 -1.63
N ARG A 47 -11.26 -0.48 -2.17
CA ARG A 47 -11.51 -1.89 -1.82
C ARG A 47 -11.21 -2.26 -0.35
N PHE A 48 -10.44 -1.41 0.33
CA PHE A 48 -10.01 -1.56 1.72
C PHE A 48 -10.70 -0.55 2.63
N LYS A 49 -11.81 0.06 2.19
CA LYS A 49 -12.58 1.02 2.99
C LYS A 49 -12.88 0.46 4.39
N GLY A 50 -12.69 1.29 5.41
CA GLY A 50 -12.91 0.92 6.81
C GLY A 50 -11.76 0.09 7.42
N ILE A 51 -10.74 -0.25 6.65
CA ILE A 51 -9.53 -0.89 7.16
C ILE A 51 -8.56 0.19 7.61
N ARG A 52 -7.96 -0.03 8.78
CA ARG A 52 -6.85 0.78 9.28
C ARG A 52 -5.51 0.08 9.03
N PRO A 53 -4.66 0.60 8.14
CA PRO A 53 -3.35 0.00 7.90
C PRO A 53 -2.48 0.09 9.15
N ILE A 54 -1.69 -0.96 9.39
CA ILE A 54 -0.68 -1.01 10.43
C ILE A 54 0.65 -1.18 9.73
N GLU A 55 1.61 -0.31 10.06
CA GLU A 55 2.96 -0.40 9.54
C GLU A 55 3.68 -1.59 10.19
N ILE A 56 4.28 -2.46 9.38
CA ILE A 56 4.73 -3.78 9.83
C ILE A 56 5.94 -3.69 10.75
N PHE A 57 6.84 -2.71 10.56
CA PHE A 57 8.07 -2.62 11.35
C PHE A 57 7.85 -1.93 12.70
N SER A 58 7.15 -0.80 12.69
CA SER A 58 6.92 0.06 13.85
C SER A 58 5.61 -0.24 14.58
N GLN A 59 4.69 -1.01 13.98
CA GLN A 59 3.35 -1.28 14.49
C GLN A 59 2.48 -0.03 14.65
N ASN A 60 2.88 1.08 14.02
CA ASN A 60 2.12 2.32 14.03
C ASN A 60 0.85 2.16 13.18
N LYS A 61 -0.26 2.67 13.72
CA LYS A 61 -1.54 2.73 13.02
C LYS A 61 -1.57 3.96 12.11
N PHE A 62 -1.84 3.74 10.83
CA PHE A 62 -2.17 4.83 9.90
C PHE A 62 -3.62 5.26 10.08
N PHE A 63 -4.02 6.29 9.33
CA PHE A 63 -5.42 6.66 9.21
C PHE A 63 -6.22 5.53 8.58
N GLU A 64 -7.50 5.46 8.94
CA GLU A 64 -8.43 4.55 8.30
C GLU A 64 -8.58 4.92 6.82
N VAL A 65 -8.76 3.92 5.96
CA VAL A 65 -9.02 4.18 4.55
C VAL A 65 -10.44 4.72 4.41
N GLU A 66 -10.51 5.99 4.04
CA GLU A 66 -11.75 6.72 3.73
C GLU A 66 -12.12 6.58 2.24
N GLU A 67 -13.26 7.18 1.84
CA GLU A 67 -13.82 7.11 0.48
C GLU A 67 -13.03 7.85 -0.61
#